data_AF-A0A848WUK2-F1
#
_entry.id   AF-A0A848WUK2-F1
#
_cell.length_a   1.000
_cell.length_b   1.000
_cell.length_c   1.000
_cell.angle_alpha   90.00
_cell.angle_beta   90.00
_cell.angle_gamma   90.00
#
_symmetry.space_group_name_H-M   'P 1'
#
loop_
_entity.id
_entity.type
_entity.pdbx_description
1 polymer ?
#
loop_
_entity_poly.entity_id
_entity_poly.type
_entity_poly.pdbx_seq_one_letter_code
_entity_poly.pdbx_strand_id
1 'polypeptide(L)'
;MNLPKFFLTAVAICAASAVLAQQNPSQLKANPVGKGGAKGRPAPGQMNPIADKEDLLAYADLLYSQKQYAIAARQYQLFIQQHPKSKNIQAGWFRLGECYLQAGQIDDAEATFNHVVGQYKNGVFVGSAAYRLAVLR
;
A
#
# COMPACT_ATOMS: atom_id res chain seq x y z
N MET A 1 -57.43 -29.25 -4.98
CA MET A 1 -57.64 -27.79 -4.93
C MET A 1 -56.40 -27.14 -4.33
N ASN A 2 -55.91 -26.07 -4.97
CA ASN A 2 -54.87 -25.12 -4.52
C ASN A 2 -53.37 -25.46 -4.67
N LEU A 3 -52.76 -24.80 -5.68
CA LEU A 3 -51.44 -24.15 -5.60
C LEU A 3 -51.59 -22.79 -4.88
N PRO A 4 -50.55 -22.22 -4.22
CA PRO A 4 -49.58 -21.31 -4.89
C PRO A 4 -48.11 -21.41 -4.36
N LYS A 5 -47.08 -21.28 -5.22
CA LYS A 5 -46.20 -20.11 -5.51
C LYS A 5 -45.38 -19.55 -4.32
N PHE A 6 -44.15 -19.13 -4.66
CA PHE A 6 -43.26 -18.11 -4.04
C PHE A 6 -41.90 -18.65 -3.54
N PHE A 7 -40.87 -18.55 -4.39
CA PHE A 7 -39.85 -17.48 -4.39
C PHE A 7 -38.94 -17.54 -3.15
N LEU A 8 -37.83 -18.27 -3.24
CA LEU A 8 -36.68 -18.05 -2.36
C LEU A 8 -35.88 -16.86 -2.89
N THR A 9 -36.03 -15.74 -2.20
CA THR A 9 -35.34 -14.48 -2.42
C THR A 9 -33.92 -14.54 -1.88
N ALA A 10 -32.98 -14.11 -2.72
CA ALA A 10 -31.60 -13.84 -2.36
C ALA A 10 -31.54 -12.65 -1.38
N VAL A 11 -30.76 -12.83 -0.32
CA VAL A 11 -30.41 -11.80 0.66
C VAL A 11 -29.40 -10.84 0.01
N ALA A 12 -29.84 -9.63 -0.34
CA ALA A 12 -28.99 -8.52 -0.76
C ALA A 12 -28.98 -7.48 0.37
N ILE A 13 -27.92 -7.49 1.16
CA ILE A 13 -27.66 -6.52 2.22
C ILE A 13 -26.92 -5.31 1.62
N CYS A 14 -27.53 -4.14 1.81
CA CYS A 14 -26.96 -2.79 1.99
C CYS A 14 -25.53 -2.51 1.46
N ALA A 15 -25.39 -1.50 0.59
CA ALA A 15 -25.14 -0.11 1.01
C ALA A 15 -24.54 0.76 -0.10
N ALA A 16 -24.84 2.06 0.03
CA ALA A 16 -24.02 3.21 -0.35
C ALA A 16 -24.05 3.69 -1.80
N SER A 17 -25.05 4.55 -2.03
CA SER A 17 -25.07 5.75 -2.85
C SER A 17 -23.69 6.29 -3.26
N ALA A 18 -23.44 6.29 -4.57
CA ALA A 18 -22.33 6.98 -5.20
C ALA A 18 -22.55 8.50 -5.11
N VAL A 19 -21.87 9.14 -4.16
CA VAL A 19 -21.77 10.60 -4.08
C VAL A 19 -20.76 11.08 -5.12
N LEU A 20 -21.28 11.86 -6.06
CA LEU A 20 -20.57 12.72 -6.98
C LEU A 20 -19.98 13.90 -6.19
N ALA A 21 -18.65 14.04 -6.12
CA ALA A 21 -18.01 15.32 -5.77
C ALA A 21 -16.54 15.35 -6.21
N GLN A 22 -16.30 16.04 -7.33
CA GLN A 22 -15.04 16.70 -7.65
C GLN A 22 -14.55 17.50 -6.44
N GLN A 23 -13.27 17.42 -6.05
CA GLN A 23 -12.48 18.57 -5.59
C GLN A 23 -10.96 18.35 -5.77
N ASN A 24 -10.41 19.04 -6.77
CA ASN A 24 -9.09 19.67 -6.80
C ASN A 24 -9.40 21.09 -7.34
N PRO A 25 -8.74 22.22 -6.98
CA PRO A 25 -7.34 22.36 -6.60
C PRO A 25 -7.05 23.35 -5.45
N SER A 26 -5.84 23.28 -4.87
CA SER A 26 -4.97 24.43 -4.49
C SER A 26 -4.08 24.14 -3.29
N GLN A 27 -2.79 23.89 -3.57
CA GLN A 27 -1.61 24.48 -2.92
C GLN A 27 -1.61 24.61 -1.37
N LEU A 28 -0.68 23.93 -0.68
CA LEU A 28 0.35 24.63 0.11
C LEU A 28 1.50 23.68 0.55
N LYS A 29 2.60 23.78 -0.21
CA LYS A 29 4.03 23.80 0.19
C LYS A 29 4.51 22.89 1.35
N ALA A 30 5.37 21.93 1.00
CA ALA A 30 6.53 21.57 1.84
C ALA A 30 7.77 21.36 0.95
N ASN A 31 8.85 22.04 1.31
CA ASN A 31 10.13 22.15 0.62
C ASN A 31 11.00 20.87 0.74
N PRO A 32 12.13 20.76 0.01
CA PRO A 32 12.71 19.49 -0.43
C PRO A 32 13.77 18.93 0.52
N VAL A 33 13.72 17.63 0.77
CA VAL A 33 14.84 16.78 1.22
C VAL A 33 14.54 15.39 0.64
N GLY A 34 15.38 14.66 -0.07
CA GLY A 34 16.76 14.83 -0.45
C GLY A 34 17.15 13.49 -1.12
N LYS A 35 17.57 13.58 -2.37
CA LYS A 35 18.37 12.64 -3.18
C LYS A 35 18.18 11.12 -2.97
N GLY A 36 17.59 10.50 -4.00
CA GLY A 36 17.75 9.07 -4.29
C GLY A 36 17.34 8.75 -5.73
N GLY A 37 18.31 8.84 -6.66
CA GLY A 37 18.33 8.15 -7.95
C GLY A 37 17.11 8.27 -8.88
N ALA A 38 17.16 9.23 -9.79
CA ALA A 38 16.34 9.22 -10.99
C ALA A 38 16.62 7.96 -11.84
N LYS A 39 15.62 7.08 -11.97
CA LYS A 39 15.42 6.27 -13.18
C LYS A 39 14.04 6.63 -13.73
N GLY A 40 13.96 6.75 -15.06
CA GLY A 40 12.89 7.43 -15.78
C GLY A 40 11.48 7.06 -15.32
N ARG A 41 10.65 8.07 -15.10
CA ARG A 41 9.24 7.90 -14.71
C ARG A 41 8.49 7.28 -15.90
N PRO A 42 7.76 6.17 -15.73
CA PRO A 42 6.70 5.86 -16.69
C PRO A 42 5.59 6.91 -16.52
N ALA A 43 5.15 7.47 -17.63
CA ALA A 43 4.08 8.47 -17.67
C ALA A 43 2.77 7.88 -17.11
N PRO A 44 1.90 8.69 -16.47
CA PRO A 44 0.58 8.24 -16.01
C PRO A 44 -0.31 7.97 -17.22
N GLY A 45 -0.30 6.74 -17.73
CA GLY A 45 -1.10 6.37 -18.91
C GLY A 45 -0.92 4.94 -19.44
N GLN A 46 -0.09 4.10 -18.83
CA GLN A 46 0.09 2.72 -19.29
C GLN A 46 -0.06 1.75 -18.11
N MET A 47 -1.30 1.31 -17.87
CA MET A 47 -1.60 0.14 -17.05
C MET A 47 -1.26 -1.13 -17.84
N ASN A 48 0.04 -1.34 -18.11
CA ASN A 48 0.55 -2.68 -18.39
C ASN A 48 0.96 -3.27 -17.03
N PRO A 49 0.70 -4.55 -16.75
CA PRO A 49 1.18 -5.18 -15.52
C PRO A 49 2.68 -4.97 -15.49
N ILE A 50 3.13 -4.19 -14.50
CA ILE A 50 4.53 -3.85 -14.31
C ILE A 50 5.25 -5.17 -14.02
N ALA A 51 5.79 -5.80 -15.07
CA ALA A 51 6.32 -7.16 -15.01
C ALA A 51 7.66 -7.22 -14.26
N ASP A 52 8.31 -6.07 -14.11
CA ASP A 52 9.61 -5.94 -13.46
C ASP A 52 9.47 -5.49 -12.01
N LYS A 53 10.09 -6.26 -11.11
CA LYS A 53 10.06 -6.04 -9.66
C LYS A 53 10.57 -4.65 -9.25
N GLU A 54 11.59 -4.15 -9.94
CA GLU A 54 12.13 -2.81 -9.71
C GLU A 54 11.12 -1.73 -10.08
N ASP A 55 10.35 -1.92 -11.12
CA ASP A 55 9.34 -0.96 -11.56
C ASP A 55 8.12 -0.95 -10.63
N LEU A 56 7.72 -2.12 -10.09
CA LEU A 56 6.60 -2.19 -9.14
C LEU A 56 6.96 -1.44 -7.85
N LEU A 57 8.18 -1.64 -7.35
CA LEU A 57 8.67 -0.93 -6.18
C LEU A 57 8.77 0.58 -6.43
N ALA A 58 9.31 0.99 -7.58
CA ALA A 58 9.41 2.40 -7.96
C ALA A 58 8.04 3.07 -8.10
N TYR A 59 7.05 2.35 -8.65
CA TYR A 59 5.67 2.84 -8.75
C TYR A 59 5.02 2.99 -7.37
N ALA A 60 5.23 2.04 -6.46
CA ALA A 60 4.75 2.15 -5.08
C ALA A 60 5.39 3.34 -4.34
N ASP A 61 6.70 3.57 -4.50
CA ASP A 61 7.41 4.73 -3.95
C ASP A 61 6.86 6.04 -4.53
N LEU A 62 6.53 6.07 -5.82
CA LEU A 62 5.92 7.23 -6.46
C LEU A 62 4.55 7.55 -5.83
N LEU A 63 3.69 6.56 -5.63
CA LEU A 63 2.39 6.73 -4.98
C LEU A 63 2.54 7.18 -3.52
N TYR A 64 3.52 6.64 -2.81
CA TYR A 64 3.86 7.05 -1.45
C TYR A 64 4.24 8.54 -1.40
N SER A 65 5.07 9.00 -2.35
CA SER A 65 5.45 10.41 -2.45
C SER A 65 4.26 11.34 -2.75
N GLN A 66 3.24 10.81 -3.42
CA GLN A 66 1.97 11.49 -3.70
C GLN A 66 0.99 11.45 -2.52
N LYS A 67 1.41 10.91 -1.37
CA LYS A 67 0.58 10.70 -0.17
C LYS A 67 -0.62 9.76 -0.40
N GLN A 68 -0.58 8.98 -1.47
CA GLN A 68 -1.61 7.99 -1.79
C GLN A 68 -1.33 6.68 -1.06
N TYR A 69 -1.27 6.73 0.27
CA TYR A 69 -0.75 5.64 1.09
C TYR A 69 -1.55 4.34 0.96
N ALA A 70 -2.87 4.41 0.86
CA ALA A 70 -3.72 3.23 0.68
C ALA A 70 -3.45 2.53 -0.67
N ILE A 71 -3.21 3.29 -1.74
CA ILE A 71 -2.91 2.74 -3.07
C ILE A 71 -1.47 2.23 -3.10
N ALA A 72 -0.53 2.98 -2.51
CA ALA A 72 0.86 2.59 -2.38
C ALA A 72 1.01 1.26 -1.62
N ALA A 73 0.28 1.09 -0.50
CA ALA A 73 0.26 -0.14 0.27
C ALA A 73 -0.11 -1.36 -0.60
N ARG A 74 -1.16 -1.26 -1.43
CA ARG A 74 -1.55 -2.34 -2.36
C ARG A 74 -0.44 -2.68 -3.34
N GLN A 75 0.27 -1.67 -3.87
CA GLN A 75 1.40 -1.90 -4.77
C GLN A 75 2.57 -2.57 -4.02
N TYR A 76 2.92 -2.13 -2.82
CA TYR A 76 3.95 -2.82 -2.03
C TYR A 76 3.57 -4.28 -1.73
N GLN A 77 2.31 -4.55 -1.40
CA GLN A 77 1.82 -5.92 -1.21
C GLN A 77 1.99 -6.76 -2.47
N LEU A 78 1.64 -6.22 -3.64
CA LEU A 78 1.85 -6.91 -4.92
C LEU A 78 3.34 -7.20 -5.16
N PHE A 79 4.23 -6.24 -4.89
CA PHE A 79 5.67 -6.41 -5.03
C PHE A 79 6.18 -7.54 -4.13
N ILE A 80 5.72 -7.57 -2.87
CA ILE A 80 6.08 -8.59 -1.89
C ILE A 80 5.61 -9.98 -2.34
N GLN A 81 4.38 -10.08 -2.83
CA GLN A 81 3.78 -11.34 -3.28
C GLN A 81 4.43 -11.88 -4.55
N GLN A 82 4.72 -11.00 -5.52
CA GLN A 82 5.31 -11.39 -6.79
C GLN A 82 6.82 -11.63 -6.69
N HIS A 83 7.49 -10.95 -5.75
CA HIS A 83 8.96 -10.99 -5.66
C HIS A 83 9.49 -11.22 -4.24
N PRO A 84 9.07 -12.30 -3.55
CA PRO A 84 9.46 -12.58 -2.16
C PRO A 84 10.97 -12.83 -1.97
N LYS A 85 11.70 -13.14 -3.06
CA LYS A 85 13.17 -13.37 -3.05
C LYS A 85 13.96 -12.16 -3.55
N SER A 86 13.30 -11.01 -3.76
CA SER A 86 13.99 -9.79 -4.21
C SER A 86 14.98 -9.31 -3.15
N LYS A 87 16.11 -8.73 -3.59
CA LYS A 87 17.05 -8.07 -2.67
C LYS A 87 16.41 -6.88 -1.95
N ASN A 88 15.37 -6.28 -2.55
CA ASN A 88 14.63 -5.15 -2.01
C ASN A 88 13.38 -5.58 -1.23
N ILE A 89 13.19 -6.88 -0.94
CA ILE A 89 12.00 -7.36 -0.25
C ILE A 89 11.83 -6.73 1.14
N GLN A 90 12.94 -6.53 1.87
CA GLN A 90 12.94 -5.85 3.17
C GLN A 90 12.47 -4.39 3.05
N ALA A 91 12.88 -3.70 1.98
CA ALA A 91 12.44 -2.33 1.72
C ALA A 91 10.94 -2.29 1.42
N GLY A 92 10.43 -3.23 0.61
CA GLY A 92 9.01 -3.35 0.30
C GLY A 92 8.15 -3.54 1.56
N TRP A 93 8.56 -4.45 2.45
CA TRP A 93 7.87 -4.67 3.73
C TRP A 93 7.93 -3.46 4.65
N PHE A 94 9.10 -2.82 4.79
CA PHE A 94 9.23 -1.62 5.63
C PHE A 94 8.37 -0.46 5.09
N ARG A 95 8.42 -0.21 3.78
CA ARG A 95 7.59 0.81 3.12
C ARG A 95 6.10 0.53 3.25
N LEU A 96 5.67 -0.73 3.20
CA LEU A 96 4.29 -1.12 3.43
C LEU A 96 3.84 -0.72 4.85
N GLY A 97 4.65 -1.01 5.87
CA GLY A 97 4.37 -0.59 7.24
C GLY A 97 4.27 0.94 7.37
N GLU A 98 5.19 1.68 6.74
CA GLU A 98 5.12 3.15 6.71
C GLU A 98 3.84 3.65 6.01
N CYS A 99 3.40 3.00 4.93
CA CYS A 99 2.13 3.33 4.27
C CYS A 99 0.96 3.17 5.23
N TYR A 100 0.92 2.08 5.99
CA TYR A 100 -0.15 1.84 6.96
C TYR A 100 -0.15 2.88 8.08
N LEU A 101 1.02 3.27 8.61
CA LEU A 101 1.11 4.38 9.57
C LEU A 101 0.57 5.68 9.02
N GLN A 102 0.96 6.02 7.80
CA GLN A 102 0.51 7.25 7.16
C GLN A 102 -0.98 7.22 6.79
N ALA A 103 -1.55 6.02 6.59
CA ALA A 103 -2.98 5.80 6.40
C ALA A 103 -3.77 5.75 7.73
N GLY A 104 -3.10 5.81 8.89
CA GLY A 104 -3.72 5.69 10.21
C GLY A 104 -4.07 4.25 10.60
N GLN A 105 -3.63 3.25 9.82
CA GLN A 105 -3.85 1.84 10.07
C GLN A 105 -2.75 1.30 10.98
N ILE A 106 -2.82 1.63 12.27
CA ILE A 106 -1.75 1.33 13.23
C ILE A 106 -1.59 -0.18 13.44
N ASP A 107 -2.70 -0.92 13.57
CA ASP A 107 -2.66 -2.39 13.77
C ASP A 107 -1.99 -3.11 12.59
N ASP A 108 -2.33 -2.72 11.35
CA ASP A 108 -1.74 -3.28 10.14
C ASP A 108 -0.24 -2.95 10.04
N ALA A 109 0.14 -1.73 10.41
CA ALA A 109 1.53 -1.31 10.46
C ALA A 109 2.33 -2.14 11.48
N GLU A 110 1.78 -2.32 12.68
CA GLU A 110 2.42 -3.10 13.75
C GLU A 110 2.60 -4.56 13.33
N ALA A 111 1.57 -5.18 12.75
CA ALA A 111 1.66 -6.54 12.21
C ALA A 111 2.76 -6.64 11.13
N THR A 112 2.83 -5.65 10.25
CA THR A 112 3.81 -5.58 9.15
C THR A 112 5.24 -5.46 9.69
N PHE A 113 5.50 -4.56 10.65
CA PHE A 113 6.83 -4.40 11.21
C PHE A 113 7.24 -5.60 12.07
N ASN A 114 6.30 -6.21 12.82
CA ASN A 114 6.56 -7.46 13.56
C ASN A 114 6.98 -8.57 12.59
N HIS A 115 6.35 -8.65 11.42
CA HIS A 115 6.76 -9.60 10.38
C HIS A 115 8.21 -9.33 9.93
N VAL A 116 8.61 -8.08 9.71
CA VAL A 116 9.99 -7.76 9.31
C VAL A 116 11.00 -8.19 10.38
N VAL A 117 10.75 -7.84 11.64
CA VAL A 117 11.67 -8.16 12.75
C VAL A 117 11.69 -9.67 13.04
N GLY A 118 10.57 -10.37 12.88
CA GLY A 118 10.48 -11.82 13.07
C GLY A 118 11.10 -12.63 11.93
N GLN A 119 10.89 -12.22 10.67
CA GLN A 119 11.39 -12.95 9.51
C GLN A 119 12.86 -12.64 9.20
N TYR A 120 13.30 -11.40 9.40
CA TYR A 120 14.65 -10.99 9.04
C TYR A 120 15.47 -10.73 10.30
N LYS A 121 16.42 -11.63 10.60
CA LYS A 121 17.36 -11.46 11.72
C LYS A 121 18.36 -10.33 11.50
N ASN A 122 18.75 -10.11 10.24
CA ASN A 122 19.70 -9.08 9.83
C ASN A 122 19.19 -8.36 8.58
N GLY A 123 19.33 -7.04 8.55
CA GLY A 123 18.92 -6.23 7.40
C GLY A 123 18.92 -4.75 7.72
N VAL A 124 19.14 -3.92 6.71
CA VAL A 124 19.22 -2.46 6.84
C VAL A 124 17.92 -1.88 7.40
N PHE A 125 16.79 -2.52 7.12
CA PHE A 125 15.46 -2.08 7.56
C PHE A 125 14.96 -2.74 8.83
N VAL A 126 15.64 -3.77 9.35
CA VAL A 126 15.19 -4.51 10.54
C VAL A 126 15.27 -3.61 11.77
N GLY A 127 16.39 -2.90 11.94
CA GLY A 127 16.54 -1.92 13.03
C GLY A 127 15.49 -0.80 12.95
N SER A 128 15.23 -0.28 11.75
CA SER A 128 14.19 0.74 11.53
C SER A 128 12.79 0.23 11.83
N ALA A 129 12.46 -1.01 11.44
CA ALA A 129 11.18 -1.64 11.74
C ALA A 129 11.01 -1.89 13.25
N ALA A 130 12.05 -2.38 13.93
CA ALA A 130 12.04 -2.55 15.38
C ALA A 130 11.87 -1.20 16.11
N TYR A 131 12.53 -0.15 15.63
CA TYR A 131 12.33 1.19 16.16
C TYR A 131 10.88 1.66 15.98
N ARG A 132 10.27 1.46 14.80
CA ARG A 132 8.86 1.80 14.57
C ARG A 132 7.95 1.04 15.54
N LEU A 133 8.13 -0.28 15.71
CA LEU A 133 7.36 -1.06 16.69
C LEU A 133 7.46 -0.51 18.11
N ALA A 134 8.67 -0.13 18.54
CA ALA A 134 8.88 0.43 19.86
C ALA A 134 8.18 1.78 20.07
N VAL A 135 7.98 2.56 19.00
CA VAL A 135 7.28 3.85 19.04
C VAL A 135 5.76 3.69 19.01
N LEU A 136 5.24 2.60 18.45
CA LEU A 136 3.80 2.37 18.31
C LEU A 136 3.15 1.78 19.56
N ARG A 137 3.94 1.26 20.49
CA ARG A 137 3.50 0.59 21.72
C ARG A 137 3.63 1.48 22.95
#